data_AF-A0A933K8N5-F1
#
_entry.id   AF-A0A933K8N5-F1
#
_cell.length_a   1.000
_cell.length_b   1.000
_cell.length_c   1.000
_cell.angle_alpha   90.00
_cell.angle_beta   90.00
_cell.angle_gamma   90.00
#
_symmetry.space_group_name_H-M   'P 1'
#
loop_
_entity.id
_entity.type
_entity.pdbx_description
1 polymer ?
#
loop_
_entity_poly.entity_id
_entity_poly.type
_entity_poly.pdbx_seq_one_letter_code
_entity_poly.pdbx_strand_id
1 'polypeptide(L)'
;MERTHGTSLSVLFLAVLLSLTGSILPIAQAADGYWDLTGTSKVDKSGREDQWVGTTMTLSDGNITYSTSFLGVSPNTYYERIATWAPPPGVLVPGKTLSLTLMVRNGKTKTQFGECGAISAALPEAFLQPADGSPENVRLCREQGEGARSTKVVSGIVPNRIEPGKMEVIVYVNSGGGPGGGEFHYVYTWREGTPPTPTASSRPAPTTTPNLAGDWTLDGHAVSITQEPDGSLIITDPKGQRAKGRLEESGTVIATDREGGPRGTLTNGGNAIRWTDGTVWTRGKPEESGGLGLVNLALGKTASQSSDYSGIGWPAVASYGVDGIKDPAGDPKGIFHTNRDNPPWWQVDLGSVLPLTKIRLFNRVHPDVVDRARTIQVLVSTDGESWTMLHDQGGKSWNTLEVPANGTRARYVRVVLAEVNYLHLLEVEVYGRP
;
A
#
# COMPACT_ATOMS: atom_id res chain seq x y z
N MET A 1 20.44 -59.35 -65.05
CA MET A 1 21.53 -59.10 -64.08
C MET A 1 21.60 -57.59 -63.89
N GLU A 2 20.99 -57.08 -62.82
CA GLU A 2 21.64 -56.66 -61.53
C GLU A 2 22.36 -55.31 -61.67
N ARG A 3 22.35 -54.34 -60.75
CA ARG A 3 21.78 -54.02 -59.41
C ARG A 3 22.14 -52.52 -59.19
N THR A 4 21.22 -51.62 -58.84
CA THR A 4 20.92 -51.03 -57.50
C THR A 4 22.06 -50.44 -56.62
N HIS A 5 21.79 -49.21 -56.13
CA HIS A 5 22.01 -48.59 -54.79
C HIS A 5 23.21 -47.68 -54.41
N GLY A 6 22.86 -46.59 -53.70
CA GLY A 6 23.52 -46.02 -52.49
C GLY A 6 24.16 -44.63 -52.66
N THR A 7 23.68 -43.47 -52.16
CA THR A 7 23.50 -42.88 -50.79
C THR A 7 24.77 -42.59 -49.94
N SER A 8 24.95 -41.30 -49.57
CA SER A 8 25.19 -40.76 -48.19
C SER A 8 26.45 -39.91 -47.88
N LEU A 9 26.18 -38.66 -47.46
CA LEU A 9 26.73 -37.74 -46.42
C LEU A 9 28.18 -37.81 -45.83
N SER A 10 28.80 -36.60 -45.80
CA SER A 10 29.44 -35.86 -44.66
C SER A 10 30.97 -35.90 -44.35
N VAL A 11 31.54 -34.68 -44.14
CA VAL A 11 32.41 -34.20 -43.01
C VAL A 11 33.74 -33.44 -43.36
N LEU A 12 33.77 -32.14 -42.94
CA LEU A 12 34.82 -31.19 -42.43
C LEU A 12 36.27 -31.04 -43.01
N PHE A 13 36.76 -29.79 -43.21
CA PHE A 13 37.60 -28.97 -42.26
C PHE A 13 38.18 -27.63 -42.85
N LEU A 14 37.89 -26.52 -42.14
CA LEU A 14 38.62 -25.26 -41.76
C LEU A 14 39.84 -24.64 -42.53
N ALA A 15 39.80 -23.31 -42.77
CA ALA A 15 40.81 -22.22 -42.51
C ALA A 15 40.45 -20.93 -43.30
N VAL A 16 39.99 -19.77 -42.76
CA VAL A 16 40.57 -18.73 -41.88
C VAL A 16 41.55 -17.75 -42.58
N LEU A 17 41.14 -16.46 -42.78
CA LEU A 17 41.70 -15.19 -42.21
C LEU A 17 41.67 -13.92 -43.12
N LEU A 18 41.11 -12.80 -42.58
CA LEU A 18 41.33 -11.33 -42.79
C LEU A 18 40.95 -10.65 -44.15
N SER A 19 40.46 -9.39 -44.27
CA SER A 19 40.22 -8.23 -43.37
C SER A 19 39.40 -7.09 -44.05
N LEU A 20 38.54 -6.40 -43.27
CA LEU A 20 38.07 -4.98 -43.26
C LEU A 20 37.59 -4.30 -44.57
N THR A 21 36.43 -3.62 -44.65
CA THR A 21 35.85 -2.48 -43.89
C THR A 21 34.34 -2.42 -44.25
N GLY A 22 33.38 -1.83 -43.54
CA GLY A 22 33.32 -0.95 -42.38
C GLY A 22 31.91 -0.32 -42.40
N SER A 23 31.06 -0.66 -41.43
CA SER A 23 29.89 0.11 -40.96
C SER A 23 29.38 -0.57 -39.69
N ILE A 24 30.25 -0.61 -38.68
CA ILE A 24 29.82 -0.85 -37.30
C ILE A 24 29.12 0.44 -36.89
N LEU A 25 27.81 0.37 -36.69
CA LEU A 25 27.05 1.38 -35.95
C LEU A 25 27.85 1.74 -34.70
N PRO A 26 28.00 3.02 -34.34
CA PRO A 26 28.75 3.37 -33.15
C PRO A 26 28.12 2.64 -31.97
N ILE A 27 28.92 1.78 -31.32
CA ILE A 27 28.64 1.28 -29.99
C ILE A 27 28.42 2.53 -29.17
N ALA A 28 27.17 2.81 -28.82
CA ALA A 28 26.84 3.86 -27.87
C ALA A 28 27.60 3.51 -26.59
N GLN A 29 28.68 4.25 -26.37
CA GLN A 29 29.50 4.23 -25.18
C GLN A 29 28.53 4.22 -23.99
N ALA A 30 28.61 3.18 -23.15
CA ALA A 30 27.81 3.08 -21.94
C ALA A 30 28.04 4.37 -21.14
N ALA A 31 27.08 5.28 -21.19
CA ALA A 31 27.16 6.51 -20.43
C ALA A 31 27.16 6.08 -18.96
N ASP A 32 28.19 6.50 -18.22
CA ASP A 32 28.31 6.26 -16.78
C ASP A 32 27.10 6.89 -16.09
N GLY A 33 26.04 6.11 -15.88
CA GLY A 33 24.77 6.64 -15.42
C GLY A 33 23.72 5.56 -15.18
N TYR A 34 22.59 6.02 -14.66
CA TYR A 34 21.48 5.15 -14.26
C TYR A 34 20.15 5.85 -14.49
N TRP A 35 19.10 5.05 -14.48
CA TRP A 35 17.72 5.51 -14.58
C TRP A 35 17.12 5.64 -13.18
N ASP A 36 16.66 6.83 -12.84
CA ASP A 36 16.09 7.19 -11.54
C ASP A 36 14.57 7.36 -11.67
N LEU A 37 13.78 6.64 -10.88
CA LEU A 37 12.32 6.74 -10.91
C LEU A 37 11.89 8.09 -10.36
N THR A 38 11.26 8.90 -11.21
CA THR A 38 10.92 10.29 -10.91
C THR A 38 9.42 10.56 -10.95
N GLY A 39 8.63 9.63 -11.46
CA GLY A 39 7.19 9.75 -11.48
C GLY A 39 6.49 8.43 -11.71
N THR A 40 5.26 8.35 -11.22
CA THR A 40 4.34 7.27 -11.51
C THR A 40 3.00 7.87 -11.91
N SER A 41 2.39 7.32 -12.95
CA SER A 41 1.04 7.71 -13.36
C SER A 41 0.29 6.51 -13.87
N LYS A 42 -1.04 6.63 -13.91
CA LYS A 42 -1.91 5.58 -14.37
C LYS A 42 -2.96 6.18 -15.30
N VAL A 43 -3.26 5.45 -16.37
CA VAL A 43 -4.35 5.75 -17.29
C VAL A 43 -5.34 4.59 -17.25
N ASP A 44 -6.56 4.86 -16.83
CA ASP A 44 -7.67 3.93 -16.99
C ASP A 44 -8.19 4.00 -18.43
N LYS A 45 -8.12 2.89 -19.16
CA LYS A 45 -8.83 2.79 -20.45
C LYS A 45 -10.30 2.54 -20.13
N SER A 46 -11.07 3.63 -20.14
CA SER A 46 -12.53 3.60 -20.19
C SER A 46 -12.98 4.30 -21.46
N GLY A 47 -13.62 3.54 -22.36
CA GLY A 47 -14.35 4.13 -23.48
C GLY A 47 -15.64 4.73 -22.95
N ARG A 48 -15.96 5.99 -23.28
CA ARG A 48 -17.14 6.72 -22.79
C ARG A 48 -18.49 6.09 -23.17
N GLU A 49 -18.52 5.02 -23.96
CA GLU A 49 -19.76 4.40 -24.46
C GLU A 49 -20.10 3.04 -23.81
N ASP A 50 -19.12 2.34 -23.22
CA ASP A 50 -19.30 0.92 -22.87
C ASP A 50 -18.91 0.66 -21.41
N GLN A 51 -19.90 0.66 -20.50
CA GLN A 51 -20.09 -0.05 -19.21
C GLN A 51 -18.91 -0.70 -18.42
N TRP A 52 -17.65 -0.47 -18.74
CA TRP A 52 -16.46 -1.05 -18.13
C TRP A 52 -15.90 -0.11 -17.06
N VAL A 53 -15.59 -0.67 -15.90
CA VAL A 53 -15.00 0.03 -14.75
C VAL A 53 -13.65 -0.60 -14.42
N GLY A 54 -12.61 0.23 -14.43
CA GLY A 54 -11.28 -0.12 -13.95
C GLY A 54 -11.05 0.47 -12.55
N THR A 55 -10.57 -0.33 -11.61
CA THR A 55 -10.23 0.08 -10.25
C THR A 55 -8.81 -0.34 -9.92
N THR A 56 -8.09 0.47 -9.16
CA THR A 56 -6.73 0.15 -8.70
C THR A 56 -6.60 0.27 -7.21
N MET A 57 -5.84 -0.64 -6.64
CA MET A 57 -5.46 -0.64 -5.24
C MET A 57 -3.97 -0.94 -5.12
N THR A 58 -3.29 -0.24 -4.21
CA THR A 58 -1.98 -0.68 -3.73
C THR A 58 -2.20 -1.55 -2.50
N LEU A 59 -1.62 -2.74 -2.51
CA LEU A 59 -1.68 -3.70 -1.42
C LEU A 59 -0.62 -3.35 -0.36
N SER A 60 -0.81 -3.86 0.85
CA SER A 60 0.10 -3.64 1.99
C SER A 60 1.50 -4.20 1.78
N ASP A 61 1.65 -5.22 0.93
CA ASP A 61 2.93 -5.79 0.50
C ASP A 61 3.64 -4.95 -0.58
N GLY A 62 3.05 -3.82 -0.98
CA GLY A 62 3.55 -2.93 -2.01
C GLY A 62 3.15 -3.33 -3.43
N ASN A 63 2.46 -4.47 -3.63
CA ASN A 63 1.97 -4.86 -4.95
C ASN A 63 0.82 -3.98 -5.41
N ILE A 64 0.72 -3.77 -6.72
CA ILE A 64 -0.42 -3.10 -7.34
C ILE A 64 -1.42 -4.15 -7.79
N THR A 65 -2.70 -3.93 -7.49
CA THR A 65 -3.81 -4.70 -8.02
C THR A 65 -4.70 -3.83 -8.89
N TYR A 66 -4.99 -4.31 -10.10
CA TYR A 66 -5.89 -3.72 -11.06
C TYR A 66 -7.08 -4.64 -11.29
N SER A 67 -8.29 -4.19 -10.98
CA SER A 67 -9.52 -4.90 -11.30
C SER A 67 -10.23 -4.23 -12.47
N THR A 68 -10.64 -5.03 -13.45
CA THR A 68 -11.55 -4.58 -14.53
C THR A 68 -12.86 -5.33 -14.39
N SER A 69 -13.96 -4.58 -14.44
CA SER A 69 -15.31 -5.10 -14.32
C SER A 69 -16.21 -4.57 -15.42
N PHE A 70 -17.01 -5.42 -16.05
CA PHE A 70 -18.07 -4.99 -16.97
C PHE A 70 -19.42 -4.91 -16.26
N LEU A 71 -20.10 -3.77 -16.36
CA LEU A 71 -21.42 -3.49 -15.77
C LEU A 71 -22.52 -3.56 -16.84
N GLY A 72 -22.81 -4.76 -17.33
CA GLY A 72 -23.92 -5.03 -18.25
C GLY A 72 -25.30 -4.74 -17.64
N VAL A 73 -26.27 -4.27 -18.43
CA VAL A 73 -27.68 -3.89 -18.07
C VAL A 73 -28.51 -4.97 -17.32
N SER A 74 -27.93 -6.12 -17.01
CA SER A 74 -28.56 -7.16 -16.17
C SER A 74 -27.82 -7.25 -14.83
N PRO A 75 -28.53 -7.17 -13.67
CA PRO A 75 -27.93 -7.16 -12.33
C PRO A 75 -27.13 -8.43 -11.98
N ASN A 76 -27.13 -9.43 -12.85
CA ASN A 76 -26.46 -10.72 -12.68
C ASN A 76 -25.33 -10.97 -13.70
N THR A 77 -24.94 -9.97 -14.49
CA THR A 77 -23.84 -10.09 -15.46
C THR A 77 -22.62 -9.33 -14.97
N TYR A 78 -21.63 -10.05 -14.43
CA TYR A 78 -20.34 -9.47 -14.06
C TYR A 78 -19.22 -10.35 -14.62
N TYR A 79 -18.28 -9.70 -15.28
CA TYR A 79 -16.99 -10.25 -15.66
C TYR A 79 -15.94 -9.45 -14.92
N GLU A 80 -15.18 -10.10 -14.04
CA GLU A 80 -14.09 -9.48 -13.30
C GLU A 80 -12.75 -10.13 -13.66
N ARG A 81 -11.76 -9.27 -13.97
CA ARG A 81 -10.35 -9.69 -14.11
C ARG A 81 -9.50 -8.90 -13.16
N ILE A 82 -8.62 -9.61 -12.46
CA ILE A 82 -7.72 -9.04 -11.48
C ILE A 82 -6.30 -9.27 -11.98
N ALA A 83 -5.53 -8.19 -12.15
CA ALA A 83 -4.12 -8.24 -12.47
C ALA A 83 -3.31 -7.69 -11.30
N THR A 84 -2.20 -8.35 -10.95
CA THR A 84 -1.35 -7.97 -9.82
C THR A 84 0.13 -8.03 -10.19
N TRP A 85 0.90 -7.03 -9.77
CA TRP A 85 2.36 -6.99 -9.95
C TRP A 85 3.05 -6.16 -8.89
N ALA A 86 4.34 -6.41 -8.68
CA ALA A 86 5.20 -5.54 -7.87
C ALA A 86 5.66 -4.33 -8.72
N PRO A 87 5.68 -3.10 -8.17
CA PRO A 87 6.27 -1.95 -8.85
C PRO A 87 7.73 -2.21 -9.27
N PRO A 88 8.17 -1.71 -10.44
CA PRO A 88 9.58 -1.74 -10.82
C PRO A 88 10.48 -1.03 -9.79
N PRO A 89 11.77 -1.42 -9.68
CA PRO A 89 12.71 -0.78 -8.76
C PRO A 89 12.86 0.73 -9.00
N GLY A 90 13.12 1.49 -7.93
CA GLY A 90 13.35 2.94 -8.03
C GLY A 90 14.61 3.34 -8.81
N VAL A 91 15.57 2.42 -8.98
CA VAL A 91 16.79 2.63 -9.76
C VAL A 91 16.98 1.49 -10.73
N LEU A 92 17.20 1.79 -12.01
CA LEU A 92 17.56 0.81 -13.03
C LEU A 92 18.95 1.11 -13.60
N VAL A 93 19.75 0.06 -13.80
CA VAL A 93 21.12 0.17 -14.30
C VAL A 93 21.16 -0.37 -15.73
N PRO A 94 21.66 0.41 -16.71
CA PRO A 94 21.82 -0.03 -18.10
C PRO A 94 22.54 -1.37 -18.21
N GLY A 95 22.07 -2.22 -19.13
CA GLY A 95 22.62 -3.56 -19.35
C GLY A 95 22.27 -4.59 -18.27
N LYS A 96 21.64 -4.20 -17.15
CA LYS A 96 21.09 -5.16 -16.17
C LYS A 96 19.70 -5.63 -16.60
N THR A 97 19.33 -6.80 -16.10
CA THR A 97 18.00 -7.37 -16.30
C THR A 97 16.99 -6.73 -15.34
N LEU A 98 15.93 -6.14 -15.90
CA LEU A 98 14.70 -5.85 -15.16
C LEU A 98 13.81 -7.09 -15.20
N SER A 99 13.31 -7.54 -14.04
CA SER A 99 12.37 -8.66 -13.93
C SER A 99 11.15 -8.25 -13.13
N LEU A 100 9.96 -8.58 -13.62
CA LEU A 100 8.69 -8.32 -12.96
C LEU A 100 7.88 -9.61 -12.85
N THR A 101 7.34 -9.90 -11.67
CA THR A 101 6.37 -10.97 -11.48
C THR A 101 4.98 -10.42 -11.73
N LEU A 102 4.32 -10.91 -12.77
CA LEU A 102 2.98 -10.49 -13.15
C LEU A 102 2.00 -11.64 -12.97
N MET A 103 0.82 -11.36 -12.42
CA MET A 103 -0.26 -12.32 -12.23
C MET A 103 -1.57 -11.80 -12.82
N VAL A 104 -2.32 -12.67 -13.48
CA VAL A 104 -3.74 -12.44 -13.83
C VAL A 104 -4.58 -13.52 -13.18
N ARG A 105 -5.77 -13.15 -12.73
CA ARG A 105 -6.78 -14.05 -12.17
C ARG A 105 -8.17 -13.79 -12.76
N ASN A 106 -8.93 -14.86 -12.98
CA ASN A 106 -10.35 -14.81 -13.24
C ASN A 106 -11.10 -14.54 -11.93
N GLY A 107 -11.80 -13.41 -11.85
CA GLY A 107 -12.84 -13.19 -10.85
C GLY A 107 -14.12 -13.92 -11.26
N LYS A 108 -15.27 -13.29 -11.01
CA LYS A 108 -16.58 -13.87 -11.37
C LYS A 108 -16.80 -13.77 -12.88
N THR A 109 -17.24 -14.86 -13.52
CA THR A 109 -17.55 -14.84 -14.97
C THR A 109 -18.93 -15.46 -15.24
N LYS A 110 -19.91 -14.64 -15.64
CA LYS A 110 -21.28 -15.11 -15.94
C LYS A 110 -21.71 -15.04 -17.40
N THR A 111 -21.07 -14.23 -18.25
CA THR A 111 -21.47 -14.06 -19.67
C THR A 111 -20.43 -14.53 -20.69
N GLN A 112 -20.91 -14.95 -21.88
CA GLN A 112 -20.11 -15.29 -23.06
C GLN A 112 -19.58 -14.05 -23.76
N PHE A 113 -18.55 -13.43 -23.19
CA PHE A 113 -17.58 -12.64 -23.96
C PHE A 113 -16.26 -13.41 -23.95
N GLY A 114 -15.77 -13.78 -25.15
CA GLY A 114 -14.34 -13.94 -25.36
C GLY A 114 -13.71 -12.55 -25.20
N GLU A 115 -12.49 -12.38 -24.76
CA GLU A 115 -11.28 -13.11 -25.11
C GLU A 115 -10.33 -13.02 -23.89
N CYS A 116 -9.21 -13.73 -23.90
CA CYS A 116 -8.36 -13.83 -22.71
C CYS A 116 -7.88 -12.46 -22.20
N GLY A 117 -7.86 -12.28 -20.88
CA GLY A 117 -7.22 -11.13 -20.24
C GLY A 117 -5.72 -11.30 -20.22
N ALA A 118 -5.00 -10.19 -20.27
CA ALA A 118 -3.54 -10.18 -20.27
C ALA A 118 -2.99 -9.06 -19.39
N ILE A 119 -1.81 -9.31 -18.82
CA ILE A 119 -0.94 -8.29 -18.24
C ILE A 119 0.42 -8.41 -18.92
N SER A 120 0.99 -7.27 -19.28
CA SER A 120 2.33 -7.21 -19.85
C SER A 120 3.08 -6.00 -19.34
N ALA A 121 4.40 -6.03 -19.48
CA ALA A 121 5.24 -4.89 -19.19
C ALA A 121 6.15 -4.61 -20.38
N ALA A 122 6.45 -3.35 -20.64
CA ALA A 122 7.35 -2.93 -21.69
C ALA A 122 8.36 -1.90 -21.20
N LEU A 123 9.56 -1.99 -21.76
CA LEU A 123 10.49 -0.88 -21.88
C LEU A 123 10.18 -0.13 -23.19
N PRO A 124 10.72 1.09 -23.42
CA PRO A 124 10.33 1.91 -24.57
C PRO A 124 10.45 1.22 -25.93
N GLU A 125 11.40 0.29 -26.09
CA GLU A 125 11.72 -0.34 -27.38
C GLU A 125 11.18 -1.77 -27.51
N ALA A 126 10.81 -2.43 -26.41
CA ALA A 126 10.37 -3.83 -26.43
C ALA A 126 9.55 -4.24 -25.20
N PHE A 127 8.66 -5.21 -25.40
CA PHE A 127 8.01 -5.92 -24.30
C PHE A 127 9.01 -6.79 -23.53
N LEU A 128 8.84 -6.81 -22.20
CA LEU A 128 9.53 -7.78 -21.35
C LEU A 128 9.04 -9.18 -21.70
N GLN A 129 9.98 -10.08 -21.98
CA GLN A 129 9.68 -11.43 -22.44
C GLN A 129 9.54 -12.39 -21.26
N PRO A 130 8.67 -13.40 -21.33
CA PRO A 130 8.60 -14.45 -20.32
C PRO A 130 9.92 -15.18 -20.13
N ALA A 131 10.32 -15.40 -18.87
CA ALA A 131 11.54 -16.14 -18.55
C ALA A 131 11.50 -17.61 -19.02
N ASP A 132 10.30 -18.15 -19.26
CA ASP A 132 10.08 -19.51 -19.77
C ASP A 132 10.15 -19.60 -21.32
N GLY A 133 10.43 -18.49 -22.01
CA GLY A 133 10.55 -18.44 -23.47
C GLY A 133 9.22 -18.56 -24.21
N SER A 134 8.09 -18.49 -23.51
CA SER A 134 6.78 -18.48 -24.17
C SER A 134 6.55 -17.21 -25.00
N PRO A 135 5.81 -17.30 -26.13
CA PRO A 135 5.66 -16.20 -27.07
C PRO A 135 4.71 -15.07 -26.59
N GLU A 136 4.01 -15.26 -25.47
CA GLU A 136 3.01 -14.33 -24.95
C GLU A 136 3.31 -13.97 -23.48
N ASN A 137 3.28 -12.67 -23.14
CA ASN A 137 3.66 -12.11 -21.84
C ASN A 137 3.01 -12.82 -20.64
N VAL A 138 1.77 -12.47 -20.30
CA VAL A 138 0.94 -13.22 -19.35
C VAL A 138 -0.50 -13.15 -19.84
N ARG A 139 -1.08 -14.32 -20.11
CA ARG A 139 -2.44 -14.46 -20.59
C ARG A 139 -3.19 -15.47 -19.74
N LEU A 140 -4.44 -15.17 -19.47
CA LEU A 140 -5.36 -16.07 -18.79
C LEU A 140 -6.67 -16.08 -19.56
N CYS A 141 -7.10 -17.25 -20.02
CA CYS A 141 -8.33 -17.39 -20.80
C CYS A 141 -9.50 -17.76 -19.89
N ARG A 142 -10.71 -17.36 -20.27
CA ARG A 142 -11.90 -17.62 -19.45
C ARG A 142 -12.20 -19.11 -19.29
N GLU A 143 -11.94 -19.90 -20.33
CA GLU A 143 -12.14 -21.36 -20.33
C GLU A 143 -11.38 -22.10 -19.21
N GLN A 144 -10.41 -21.44 -18.59
CA GLN A 144 -9.70 -21.93 -17.41
C GLN A 144 -10.55 -21.87 -16.12
N GLY A 145 -11.71 -21.21 -16.14
CA GLY A 145 -12.69 -21.17 -15.06
C GLY A 145 -12.55 -19.99 -14.08
N GLU A 146 -13.56 -19.77 -13.24
CA GLU A 146 -13.51 -18.79 -12.14
C GLU A 146 -12.41 -19.17 -11.14
N GLY A 147 -11.68 -18.18 -10.65
CA GLY A 147 -10.58 -18.37 -9.71
C GLY A 147 -9.27 -18.85 -10.34
N ALA A 148 -9.27 -19.25 -11.61
CA ALA A 148 -8.05 -19.59 -12.35
C ALA A 148 -7.05 -18.43 -12.33
N ARG A 149 -5.76 -18.77 -12.30
CA ARG A 149 -4.66 -17.80 -12.22
C ARG A 149 -3.51 -18.19 -13.13
N SER A 150 -2.84 -17.18 -13.66
CA SER A 150 -1.64 -17.30 -14.49
C SER A 150 -0.62 -16.32 -13.96
N THR A 151 0.57 -16.81 -13.63
CA THR A 151 1.67 -16.02 -13.07
C THR A 151 2.91 -16.30 -13.88
N LYS A 152 3.61 -15.26 -14.35
CA LYS A 152 4.92 -15.40 -14.98
C LYS A 152 5.86 -14.29 -14.52
N VAL A 153 7.14 -14.59 -14.59
CA VAL A 153 8.19 -13.58 -14.51
C VAL A 153 8.51 -13.15 -15.94
N VAL A 154 8.35 -11.86 -16.23
CA VAL A 154 8.77 -11.25 -17.49
C VAL A 154 10.03 -10.44 -17.26
N SER A 155 10.95 -10.46 -18.21
CA SER A 155 12.23 -9.77 -18.08
C SER A 155 12.72 -9.14 -19.38
N GLY A 156 13.63 -8.18 -19.25
CA GLY A 156 14.24 -7.48 -20.36
C GLY A 156 15.49 -6.72 -19.92
N ILE A 157 16.33 -6.36 -20.89
CA ILE A 157 17.56 -5.63 -20.63
C ILE A 157 17.26 -4.14 -20.56
N VAL A 158 17.66 -3.50 -19.47
CA VAL A 158 17.53 -2.05 -19.30
C VAL A 158 18.37 -1.35 -20.37
N PRO A 159 17.78 -0.46 -21.19
CA PRO A 159 18.51 0.19 -22.28
C PRO A 159 19.57 1.16 -21.74
N ASN A 160 20.57 1.41 -22.58
CA ASN A 160 21.48 2.54 -22.40
C ASN A 160 20.71 3.87 -22.45
N ARG A 161 21.37 4.98 -22.12
CA ARG A 161 20.77 6.32 -22.23
C ARG A 161 20.13 6.50 -23.60
N ILE A 162 18.85 6.87 -23.60
CA ILE A 162 18.08 7.32 -24.77
C ILE A 162 17.81 8.81 -24.64
N GLU A 163 17.82 9.56 -25.74
CA GLU A 163 17.48 11.00 -25.73
C GLU A 163 15.94 11.18 -25.69
N PRO A 164 15.39 12.10 -24.87
CA PRO A 164 16.05 13.23 -24.19
C PRO A 164 16.52 12.94 -22.74
N GLY A 165 16.88 11.71 -22.40
CA GLY A 165 17.19 11.30 -21.03
C GLY A 165 15.96 10.96 -20.20
N LYS A 166 14.87 10.56 -20.86
CA LYS A 166 13.61 10.14 -20.24
C LYS A 166 13.19 8.79 -20.80
N MET A 167 12.81 7.86 -19.93
CA MET A 167 12.37 6.51 -20.25
C MET A 167 11.08 6.19 -19.48
N GLU A 168 10.22 5.35 -20.05
CA GLU A 168 9.06 4.83 -19.34
C GLU A 168 9.09 3.29 -19.32
N VAL A 169 8.88 2.73 -18.13
CA VAL A 169 8.43 1.34 -18.01
C VAL A 169 6.92 1.37 -17.92
N ILE A 170 6.24 0.65 -18.81
CA ILE A 170 4.77 0.65 -18.86
C ILE A 170 4.26 -0.75 -18.54
N VAL A 171 3.34 -0.87 -17.58
CA VAL A 171 2.58 -2.10 -17.33
C VAL A 171 1.18 -1.94 -17.92
N TYR A 172 0.85 -2.80 -18.88
CA TYR A 172 -0.43 -2.83 -19.58
C TYR A 172 -1.32 -3.89 -18.97
N VAL A 173 -2.59 -3.55 -18.73
CA VAL A 173 -3.63 -4.51 -18.36
C VAL A 173 -4.73 -4.48 -19.41
N ASN A 174 -5.03 -5.64 -20.00
CA ASN A 174 -6.00 -5.81 -21.06
C ASN A 174 -7.10 -6.80 -20.62
N SER A 175 -8.37 -6.45 -20.81
CA SER A 175 -9.51 -7.30 -20.39
C SER A 175 -9.96 -8.33 -21.45
N GLY A 176 -9.33 -8.34 -22.63
CA GLY A 176 -9.55 -9.32 -23.70
C GLY A 176 -10.83 -9.09 -24.49
N GLY A 177 -10.74 -8.28 -25.55
CA GLY A 177 -11.81 -8.11 -26.56
C GLY A 177 -12.77 -6.93 -26.34
N GLY A 178 -12.61 -6.14 -25.27
CA GLY A 178 -13.41 -4.93 -24.99
C GLY A 178 -12.55 -3.68 -24.72
N PRO A 179 -13.14 -2.48 -24.61
CA PRO A 179 -12.40 -1.22 -24.37
C PRO A 179 -11.83 -1.09 -22.95
N GLY A 180 -12.07 -2.07 -22.06
CA GLY A 180 -11.58 -2.09 -20.69
C GLY A 180 -10.08 -2.40 -20.59
N GLY A 181 -9.43 -1.83 -19.57
CA GLY A 181 -8.00 -2.03 -19.33
C GLY A 181 -7.36 -0.81 -18.70
N GLY A 182 -6.04 -0.79 -18.60
CA GLY A 182 -5.30 0.34 -18.06
C GLY A 182 -3.80 0.26 -18.34
N GLU A 183 -3.14 1.39 -18.18
CA GLU A 183 -1.70 1.54 -18.34
C GLU A 183 -1.11 2.19 -17.08
N PHE A 184 0.02 1.66 -16.63
CA PHE A 184 0.77 2.17 -15.50
C PHE A 184 2.15 2.58 -15.98
N HIS A 185 2.43 3.86 -15.88
CA HIS A 185 3.67 4.46 -16.35
C HIS A 185 4.58 4.69 -15.15
N TYR A 186 5.79 4.16 -15.24
CA TYR A 186 6.89 4.42 -14.32
C TYR A 186 7.94 5.22 -15.08
N VAL A 187 8.03 6.51 -14.78
CA VAL A 187 8.83 7.49 -15.51
C VAL A 187 10.22 7.59 -14.89
N TYR A 188 11.23 7.27 -15.68
CA TYR A 188 12.62 7.35 -15.30
C TYR A 188 13.31 8.52 -15.98
N THR A 189 14.15 9.21 -15.23
CA THR A 189 15.05 10.25 -15.74
C THR A 189 16.49 9.77 -15.65
N TRP A 190 17.29 10.04 -16.68
CA TRP A 190 18.70 9.70 -16.71
C TRP A 190 19.49 10.53 -15.70
N ARG A 191 20.38 9.87 -14.95
CA ARG A 191 21.34 10.49 -14.04
C ARG A 191 22.75 10.09 -14.47
N GLU A 192 23.65 11.06 -14.55
CA GLU A 192 25.07 10.79 -14.74
C GLU A 192 25.71 10.34 -13.40
N GLY A 193 26.70 9.47 -13.47
CA GLY A 193 27.44 8.93 -12.33
C GLY A 193 27.02 7.52 -11.91
N THR A 194 27.58 7.06 -10.80
CA THR A 194 27.29 5.73 -10.26
C THR A 194 25.92 5.73 -9.58
N PRO A 195 25.06 4.72 -9.82
CA PRO A 195 23.81 4.58 -9.07
C PRO A 195 24.12 4.56 -7.57
N PRO A 196 23.30 5.24 -6.74
CA PRO A 196 23.47 5.16 -5.30
C PRO A 196 23.45 3.69 -4.90
N THR A 197 24.40 3.28 -4.06
CA THR A 197 24.36 1.92 -3.50
C THR A 197 22.99 1.74 -2.87
N PRO A 198 22.26 0.66 -3.17
CA PRO A 198 21.01 0.39 -2.49
C PRO A 198 21.31 0.33 -1.00
N THR A 199 21.07 1.42 -0.28
CA THR A 199 20.93 1.37 1.17
C THR A 199 19.80 0.40 1.35
N ALA A 200 20.03 -0.72 2.05
CA ALA A 200 19.08 -1.82 2.20
C ALA A 200 17.67 -1.26 2.26
N SER A 201 16.97 -1.30 1.11
CA SER A 201 15.64 -0.76 0.99
C SER A 201 14.85 -1.54 2.01
N SER A 202 14.22 -0.84 2.93
CA SER A 202 13.29 -1.36 3.92
C SER A 202 12.41 -2.44 3.27
N ARG A 203 12.81 -3.70 3.45
CA ARG A 203 11.93 -4.83 3.26
C ARG A 203 10.90 -4.69 4.37
N PRO A 204 9.60 -4.55 4.09
CA PRO A 204 8.62 -4.52 5.16
C PRO A 204 8.78 -5.80 5.98
N ALA A 205 8.90 -5.63 7.30
CA ALA A 205 8.83 -6.75 8.24
C ALA A 205 7.43 -7.40 8.13
N PRO A 206 7.30 -8.71 8.39
CA PRO A 206 6.00 -9.37 8.29
C PRO A 206 5.02 -8.76 9.30
N THR A 207 3.95 -8.13 8.80
CA THR A 207 2.87 -7.57 9.63
C THR A 207 2.02 -8.69 10.22
N THR A 208 1.86 -8.67 11.54
CA THR A 208 0.94 -9.53 12.29
C THR A 208 -0.52 -9.22 11.95
N THR A 209 -1.33 -10.23 11.66
CA THR A 209 -2.77 -10.14 11.40
C THR A 209 -3.53 -9.51 12.60
N PRO A 210 -4.46 -8.56 12.39
CA PRO A 210 -5.21 -7.93 13.48
C PRO A 210 -6.07 -8.92 14.30
N ASN A 211 -6.05 -8.80 15.63
CA ASN A 211 -6.87 -9.63 16.52
C ASN A 211 -8.29 -9.05 16.66
N LEU A 212 -9.30 -9.83 16.25
CA LEU A 212 -10.71 -9.46 16.29
C LEU A 212 -11.50 -10.14 17.41
N ALA A 213 -10.88 -11.06 18.15
CA ALA A 213 -11.54 -11.77 19.23
C ALA A 213 -12.02 -10.80 20.32
N GLY A 214 -13.26 -10.99 20.81
CA GLY A 214 -13.79 -10.26 21.95
C GLY A 214 -15.26 -9.85 21.81
N ASP A 215 -15.67 -9.00 22.75
CA ASP A 215 -17.04 -8.47 22.84
C ASP A 215 -17.23 -7.25 21.95
N TRP A 216 -18.36 -7.22 21.26
CA TRP A 216 -18.78 -6.19 20.33
C TRP A 216 -20.21 -5.74 20.67
N THR A 217 -20.59 -4.57 20.16
CA THR A 217 -21.93 -4.01 20.35
C THR A 217 -22.53 -3.62 19.01
N LEU A 218 -23.78 -3.99 18.80
CA LEU A 218 -24.63 -3.54 17.70
C LEU A 218 -25.83 -2.82 18.32
N ASP A 219 -25.95 -1.51 18.11
CA ASP A 219 -27.08 -0.71 18.64
C ASP A 219 -27.37 -0.99 20.13
N GLY A 220 -26.32 -1.11 20.95
CA GLY A 220 -26.41 -1.41 22.39
C GLY A 220 -26.64 -2.88 22.77
N HIS A 221 -26.83 -3.78 21.80
CA HIS A 221 -26.98 -5.22 22.02
C HIS A 221 -25.63 -5.93 21.90
N ALA A 222 -25.40 -6.93 22.76
CA ALA A 222 -24.16 -7.70 22.77
C ALA A 222 -24.07 -8.62 21.54
N VAL A 223 -22.93 -8.56 20.86
CA VAL A 223 -22.50 -9.44 19.76
C VAL A 223 -21.04 -9.81 20.00
N SER A 224 -20.51 -10.87 19.40
CA SER A 224 -19.12 -11.28 19.67
C SER A 224 -18.42 -11.89 18.47
N ILE A 225 -17.09 -11.85 18.49
CA ILE A 225 -16.24 -12.52 17.49
C ILE A 225 -15.24 -13.37 18.25
N THR A 226 -15.11 -14.65 17.88
CA THR A 226 -14.00 -15.53 18.28
C THR A 226 -13.04 -15.62 17.10
N GLN A 227 -11.73 -15.59 17.35
CA GLN A 227 -10.71 -15.82 16.34
C GLN A 227 -9.90 -17.06 16.72
N GLU A 228 -9.91 -18.05 15.84
CA GLU A 228 -9.21 -19.31 16.04
C GLU A 228 -7.72 -19.15 15.67
N PRO A 229 -6.82 -20.03 16.17
CA PRO A 229 -5.38 -19.93 15.90
C PRO A 229 -4.98 -19.97 14.42
N ASP A 230 -5.84 -20.50 13.55
CA ASP A 230 -5.66 -20.53 12.10
C ASP A 230 -6.13 -19.23 11.40
N GLY A 231 -6.58 -18.24 12.17
CA GLY A 231 -7.06 -16.94 11.69
C GLY A 231 -8.53 -16.92 11.25
N SER A 232 -9.23 -18.06 11.32
CA SER A 232 -10.67 -18.10 11.04
C SER A 232 -11.47 -17.43 12.16
N LEU A 233 -12.64 -16.89 11.81
CA LEU A 233 -13.52 -16.19 12.75
C LEU A 233 -14.79 -16.98 13.01
N ILE A 234 -15.35 -16.83 14.21
CA ILE A 234 -16.72 -17.21 14.54
C ILE A 234 -17.45 -15.96 15.05
N ILE A 235 -18.41 -15.48 14.29
CA ILE A 235 -19.18 -14.26 14.56
C ILE A 235 -20.51 -14.67 15.17
N THR A 236 -20.87 -14.11 16.32
CA THR A 236 -22.12 -14.41 17.04
C THR A 236 -23.04 -13.21 17.02
N ASP A 237 -24.25 -13.37 16.49
CA ASP A 237 -25.26 -12.32 16.38
C ASP A 237 -26.00 -12.06 17.73
N PRO A 238 -26.87 -11.02 17.81
CA PRO A 238 -27.59 -10.70 19.05
C PRO A 238 -28.56 -11.79 19.54
N LYS A 239 -28.91 -12.76 18.68
CA LYS A 239 -29.79 -13.89 19.00
C LYS A 239 -28.98 -15.14 19.39
N GLY A 240 -27.65 -15.04 19.45
CA GLY A 240 -26.74 -16.13 19.77
C GLY A 240 -26.44 -17.08 18.60
N GLN A 241 -26.84 -16.73 17.37
CA GLN A 241 -26.53 -17.53 16.19
C GLN A 241 -25.08 -17.30 15.76
N ARG A 242 -24.38 -18.38 15.43
CA ARG A 242 -22.95 -18.36 15.09
C ARG A 242 -22.77 -18.49 13.58
N ALA A 243 -21.88 -17.66 13.04
CA ALA A 243 -21.48 -17.63 11.66
C ALA A 243 -19.96 -17.82 11.54
N LYS A 244 -19.48 -18.65 10.62
CA LYS A 244 -18.03 -18.70 10.30
C LYS A 244 -17.62 -17.42 9.57
N GLY A 245 -16.35 -17.07 9.67
CA GLY A 245 -15.82 -15.91 8.97
C GLY A 245 -14.31 -15.93 8.81
N ARG A 246 -13.77 -14.86 8.21
CA ARG A 246 -12.33 -14.63 8.11
C ARG A 246 -12.02 -13.14 8.12
N LEU A 247 -10.82 -12.79 8.56
CA LEU A 247 -10.24 -11.47 8.37
C LEU A 247 -9.28 -11.52 7.18
N GLU A 248 -9.51 -10.68 6.20
CA GLU A 248 -8.56 -10.46 5.10
C GLU A 248 -7.51 -9.42 5.53
N GLU A 249 -6.27 -9.52 5.02
CA GLU A 249 -5.20 -8.55 5.33
C GLU A 249 -5.55 -7.10 4.97
N SER A 250 -6.58 -6.91 4.14
CA SER A 250 -7.20 -5.62 3.81
C SER A 250 -7.99 -4.98 4.97
N GLY A 251 -8.17 -5.69 6.09
CA GLY A 251 -9.04 -5.29 7.19
C GLY A 251 -10.52 -5.60 6.93
N THR A 252 -10.84 -6.41 5.92
CA THR A 252 -12.24 -6.80 5.65
C THR A 252 -12.60 -8.04 6.45
N VAL A 253 -13.67 -7.95 7.25
CA VAL A 253 -14.30 -9.07 7.96
C VAL A 253 -15.37 -9.67 7.07
N ILE A 254 -15.32 -10.98 6.84
CA ILE A 254 -16.30 -11.68 6.02
C ILE A 254 -16.96 -12.75 6.87
N ALA A 255 -18.29 -12.71 7.01
CA ALA A 255 -19.08 -13.84 7.50
C ALA A 255 -19.37 -14.78 6.32
N THR A 256 -18.83 -16.00 6.35
CA THR A 256 -18.63 -16.89 5.20
C THR A 256 -19.67 -17.98 5.01
N ASP A 257 -20.60 -18.20 5.95
CA ASP A 257 -21.59 -19.28 5.86
C ASP A 257 -22.93 -18.88 5.21
N ARG A 258 -22.95 -17.79 4.45
CA ARG A 258 -23.93 -17.59 3.36
C ARG A 258 -23.24 -17.03 2.13
N GLU A 259 -23.62 -17.50 0.94
CA GLU A 259 -23.05 -17.04 -0.32
C GLU A 259 -23.40 -15.55 -0.51
N GLY A 260 -22.39 -14.67 -0.42
CA GLY A 260 -22.61 -13.22 -0.34
C GLY A 260 -22.91 -12.67 1.06
N GLY A 261 -22.56 -13.42 2.11
CA GLY A 261 -22.72 -13.01 3.51
C GLY A 261 -22.18 -11.61 3.81
N PRO A 262 -22.74 -10.94 4.83
CA PRO A 262 -22.47 -9.53 5.09
C PRO A 262 -20.96 -9.31 5.19
N ARG A 263 -20.47 -8.32 4.44
CA ARG A 263 -19.07 -7.92 4.47
C ARG A 263 -18.94 -6.73 5.39
N GLY A 264 -18.02 -6.82 6.32
CA GLY A 264 -17.70 -5.77 7.26
C GLY A 264 -16.37 -5.14 6.90
N THR A 265 -16.30 -3.83 6.77
CA THR A 265 -15.01 -3.15 6.69
C THR A 265 -14.58 -2.74 8.08
N LEU A 266 -13.38 -3.16 8.52
CA LEU A 266 -12.78 -2.62 9.71
C LEU A 266 -12.49 -1.14 9.48
N THR A 267 -13.00 -0.35 10.39
CA THR A 267 -12.82 1.09 10.46
C THR A 267 -12.38 1.42 11.88
N ASN A 268 -11.95 2.66 12.12
CA ASN A 268 -11.54 3.11 13.44
C ASN A 268 -10.44 2.21 14.08
N GLY A 269 -9.37 1.90 13.33
CA GLY A 269 -8.24 1.10 13.83
C GLY A 269 -8.61 -0.36 14.16
N GLY A 270 -9.69 -0.90 13.57
CA GLY A 270 -10.18 -2.24 13.87
C GLY A 270 -11.20 -2.31 15.01
N ASN A 271 -11.68 -1.16 15.51
CA ASN A 271 -12.65 -1.09 16.61
C ASN A 271 -14.09 -0.87 16.15
N ALA A 272 -14.32 -0.68 14.85
CA ALA A 272 -15.65 -0.66 14.28
C ALA A 272 -15.70 -1.51 13.01
N ILE A 273 -16.71 -2.37 12.89
CA ILE A 273 -17.00 -3.10 11.66
C ILE A 273 -18.25 -2.48 11.05
N ARG A 274 -18.10 -1.85 9.88
CA ARG A 274 -19.25 -1.36 9.12
C ARG A 274 -19.67 -2.42 8.12
N TRP A 275 -20.81 -3.06 8.37
CA TRP A 275 -21.35 -4.12 7.53
C TRP A 275 -22.07 -3.57 6.31
N THR A 276 -22.11 -4.36 5.25
CA THR A 276 -22.78 -4.02 3.99
C THR A 276 -24.29 -3.82 4.11
N ASP A 277 -24.92 -4.32 5.18
CA ASP A 277 -26.33 -4.06 5.49
C ASP A 277 -26.55 -2.70 6.19
N GLY A 278 -25.48 -1.93 6.39
CA GLY A 278 -25.50 -0.61 7.01
C GLY A 278 -25.31 -0.63 8.52
N THR A 279 -25.31 -1.80 9.17
CA THR A 279 -25.08 -1.91 10.61
C THR A 279 -23.62 -1.63 10.95
N VAL A 280 -23.38 -1.06 12.13
CA VAL A 280 -22.02 -0.81 12.63
C VAL A 280 -21.87 -1.54 13.94
N TRP A 281 -20.92 -2.48 13.97
CA TRP A 281 -20.54 -3.14 15.21
C TRP A 281 -19.37 -2.39 15.78
N THR A 282 -19.46 -1.97 17.02
CA THR A 282 -18.39 -1.24 17.70
C THR A 282 -17.89 -2.06 18.87
N ARG A 283 -16.58 -2.11 19.03
CA ARG A 283 -15.93 -2.51 20.29
C ARG A 283 -15.26 -1.27 20.88
N GLY A 284 -15.31 -1.14 22.20
CA GLY A 284 -14.99 0.12 22.86
C GLY A 284 -16.17 1.10 22.84
N LYS A 285 -16.20 2.01 23.81
CA LYS A 285 -17.38 2.85 24.11
C LYS A 285 -17.82 3.72 22.90
N PRO A 286 -19.13 3.88 22.67
CA PRO A 286 -19.65 4.61 21.51
C PRO A 286 -19.49 6.13 21.67
N GLU A 287 -18.94 6.82 20.67
CA GLU A 287 -19.09 8.28 20.51
C GLU A 287 -19.94 8.56 19.25
N GLU A 288 -21.04 9.31 19.42
CA GLU A 288 -22.20 9.47 18.54
C GLU A 288 -21.93 10.17 17.19
N SER A 289 -22.68 9.77 16.15
CA SER A 289 -22.59 10.27 14.77
C SER A 289 -23.54 11.44 14.46
N GLY A 290 -23.02 12.48 13.81
CA GLY A 290 -23.83 13.48 13.09
C GLY A 290 -23.01 14.49 12.26
N GLY A 291 -23.14 14.42 10.93
CA GLY A 291 -22.84 15.52 9.98
C GLY A 291 -21.36 15.73 9.56
N LEU A 292 -21.03 15.45 8.29
CA LEU A 292 -19.75 15.77 7.60
C LEU A 292 -18.52 15.61 8.52
N GLY A 293 -18.26 14.35 8.89
CA GLY A 293 -17.42 13.99 10.02
C GLY A 293 -16.00 14.52 9.94
N LEU A 294 -15.53 15.06 11.07
CA LEU A 294 -14.13 15.35 11.28
C LEU A 294 -13.32 14.07 11.15
N VAL A 295 -12.29 14.10 10.30
CA VAL A 295 -11.38 12.96 10.09
C VAL A 295 -10.08 13.21 10.86
N ASN A 296 -9.48 12.15 11.41
CA ASN A 296 -8.12 12.23 11.95
C ASN A 296 -7.12 12.32 10.79
N LEU A 297 -6.69 13.55 10.49
CA LEU A 297 -5.72 13.91 9.46
C LEU A 297 -4.31 13.40 9.76
N ALA A 298 -3.99 13.12 11.02
CA ALA A 298 -2.66 12.65 11.43
C ALA A 298 -2.49 11.13 11.26
N LEU A 299 -3.58 10.36 11.18
CA LEU A 299 -3.53 8.89 11.10
C LEU A 299 -2.65 8.40 9.94
N GLY A 300 -1.62 7.62 10.27
CA GLY A 300 -0.66 7.06 9.30
C GLY A 300 0.25 8.08 8.61
N LYS A 301 0.28 9.34 9.07
CA LYS A 301 1.17 10.37 8.50
C LYS A 301 2.61 10.21 8.99
N THR A 302 3.51 10.90 8.31
CA THR A 302 4.92 10.93 8.70
C THR A 302 5.09 11.73 9.99
N ALA A 303 5.68 11.10 11.00
CA ALA A 303 6.00 11.71 12.27
C ALA A 303 7.50 11.64 12.59
N SER A 304 7.99 12.58 13.38
CA SER A 304 9.37 12.65 13.88
C SER A 304 9.39 13.09 15.34
N GLN A 305 10.50 12.85 16.03
CA GLN A 305 10.68 13.27 17.42
C GLN A 305 12.13 13.66 17.70
N SER A 306 12.38 14.32 18.83
CA SER A 306 13.69 14.84 19.22
C SER A 306 14.77 13.77 19.34
N SER A 307 14.39 12.57 19.78
CA SER A 307 15.25 11.40 19.84
C SER A 307 14.42 10.13 20.03
N ASP A 308 14.99 8.95 19.72
CA ASP A 308 14.34 7.66 19.97
C ASP A 308 14.93 7.01 21.24
N TYR A 309 14.09 6.68 22.22
CA TYR A 309 14.53 5.97 23.43
C TYR A 309 14.75 4.49 23.16
N SER A 310 15.94 3.97 23.47
CA SER A 310 16.31 2.57 23.23
C SER A 310 16.17 1.66 24.47
N GLY A 311 15.89 2.23 25.65
CA GLY A 311 15.91 1.51 26.93
C GLY A 311 14.65 0.73 27.29
N ILE A 312 13.64 0.64 26.40
CA ILE A 312 12.39 -0.10 26.64
C ILE A 312 12.32 -1.48 25.96
N GLY A 313 13.36 -1.93 25.25
CA GLY A 313 13.40 -3.29 24.66
C GLY A 313 12.47 -3.51 23.46
N TRP A 314 11.79 -2.46 23.00
CA TRP A 314 10.99 -2.39 21.77
C TRP A 314 11.19 -1.03 21.10
N PRO A 315 10.88 -0.89 19.79
CA PRO A 315 11.00 0.39 19.10
C PRO A 315 10.14 1.45 19.79
N ALA A 316 10.67 2.66 19.95
CA ALA A 316 9.96 3.80 20.55
C ALA A 316 9.69 4.90 19.52
N VAL A 317 9.40 4.50 18.28
CA VAL A 317 9.45 5.36 17.10
C VAL A 317 8.30 6.37 17.05
N ALA A 318 8.55 7.54 16.45
CA ALA A 318 7.57 8.61 16.34
C ALA A 318 6.25 8.20 15.65
N SER A 319 6.28 7.22 14.73
CA SER A 319 5.08 6.77 14.01
C SER A 319 4.01 6.14 14.91
N TYR A 320 4.35 5.74 16.14
CA TYR A 320 3.37 5.24 17.11
C TYR A 320 2.47 6.34 17.68
N GLY A 321 2.81 7.62 17.51
CA GLY A 321 1.91 8.70 17.88
C GLY A 321 0.75 8.92 16.90
N VAL A 322 0.67 8.16 15.81
CA VAL A 322 -0.30 8.32 14.71
C VAL A 322 -0.78 6.98 14.16
N ASP A 323 -0.73 5.92 14.96
CA ASP A 323 -1.09 4.56 14.52
C ASP A 323 -2.55 4.20 14.80
N GLY A 324 -3.28 5.07 15.51
CA GLY A 324 -4.68 4.89 15.89
C GLY A 324 -4.88 4.14 17.21
N ILE A 325 -3.83 3.80 17.95
CA ILE A 325 -3.87 2.98 19.16
C ILE A 325 -3.79 3.88 20.41
N LYS A 326 -4.93 4.07 21.08
CA LYS A 326 -5.07 4.98 22.23
C LYS A 326 -4.84 4.33 23.59
N ASP A 327 -4.82 3.00 23.61
CA ASP A 327 -4.63 2.18 24.80
C ASP A 327 -4.15 0.79 24.37
N PRO A 328 -2.83 0.56 24.31
CA PRO A 328 -2.28 -0.73 23.89
C PRO A 328 -2.49 -1.89 24.90
N ALA A 329 -3.50 -1.81 25.77
CA ALA A 329 -3.86 -2.79 26.81
C ALA A 329 -2.98 -2.75 28.08
N GLY A 330 -2.58 -1.54 28.51
CA GLY A 330 -1.79 -1.34 29.74
C GLY A 330 -0.30 -1.67 29.63
N ASP A 331 0.17 -2.14 28.47
CA ASP A 331 1.58 -2.41 28.16
C ASP A 331 2.18 -1.20 27.40
N PRO A 332 3.34 -0.64 27.79
CA PRO A 332 3.99 0.47 27.05
C PRO A 332 4.54 0.10 25.66
N LYS A 333 4.17 -1.05 25.10
CA LYS A 333 4.49 -1.41 23.72
C LYS A 333 3.60 -0.60 22.77
N GLY A 334 4.22 0.03 21.78
CA GLY A 334 3.47 0.84 20.81
C GLY A 334 3.26 2.30 21.23
N ILE A 335 4.19 2.89 22.00
CA ILE A 335 4.21 4.34 22.28
C ILE A 335 5.46 4.95 21.68
N PHE A 336 5.38 6.19 21.21
CA PHE A 336 6.61 6.94 20.96
C PHE A 336 7.23 7.35 22.30
N HIS A 337 8.56 7.36 22.37
CA HIS A 337 9.26 7.72 23.59
C HIS A 337 10.60 8.37 23.24
N THR A 338 10.82 9.59 23.72
CA THR A 338 12.10 10.29 23.57
C THR A 338 13.08 9.90 24.66
N ASN A 339 14.37 10.21 24.50
CA ASN A 339 15.27 10.30 25.64
C ASN A 339 14.90 11.50 26.54
N ARG A 340 15.69 11.71 27.60
CA ARG A 340 15.56 12.86 28.48
C ARG A 340 16.18 14.09 27.82
N ASP A 341 15.45 14.72 26.92
CA ASP A 341 15.93 15.82 26.08
C ASP A 341 15.61 17.20 26.71
N ASN A 342 16.10 18.27 26.09
CA ASN A 342 15.91 19.65 26.53
C ASN A 342 15.63 20.61 25.35
N PRO A 343 14.37 20.90 25.02
CA PRO A 343 13.17 20.16 25.42
C PRO A 343 12.92 18.93 24.52
N PRO A 344 12.26 17.87 25.01
CA PRO A 344 11.79 16.77 24.18
C PRO A 344 10.57 17.20 23.35
N TRP A 345 10.50 16.74 22.10
CA TRP A 345 9.37 17.05 21.20
C TRP A 345 9.01 15.88 20.29
N TRP A 346 7.76 15.87 19.84
CA TRP A 346 7.22 15.00 18.79
C TRP A 346 6.44 15.85 17.79
N GLN A 347 6.45 15.48 16.51
CA GLN A 347 5.85 16.24 15.43
C GLN A 347 5.26 15.33 14.34
N VAL A 348 4.15 15.76 13.73
CA VAL A 348 3.57 15.15 12.52
C VAL A 348 3.54 16.15 11.36
N ASP A 349 3.83 15.66 10.15
CA ASP A 349 3.59 16.34 8.87
C ASP A 349 2.29 15.83 8.25
N LEU A 350 1.28 16.70 8.19
CA LEU A 350 -0.04 16.38 7.62
C LEU A 350 -0.02 16.28 6.08
N GLY A 351 1.08 16.69 5.44
CA GLY A 351 1.31 16.65 4.00
C GLY A 351 0.89 17.92 3.24
N SER A 352 -0.05 18.69 3.78
CA SER A 352 -0.48 19.99 3.23
C SER A 352 -1.04 20.91 4.32
N VAL A 353 -1.21 22.19 4.01
CA VAL A 353 -1.80 23.16 4.95
C VAL A 353 -3.32 23.00 4.98
N LEU A 354 -3.85 22.46 6.09
CA LEU A 354 -5.26 22.14 6.27
C LEU A 354 -5.88 22.92 7.43
N PRO A 355 -7.19 23.24 7.37
CA PRO A 355 -7.90 23.84 8.50
C PRO A 355 -8.16 22.79 9.58
N LEU A 356 -7.56 22.98 10.75
CA LEU A 356 -7.68 22.07 11.88
C LEU A 356 -8.87 22.44 12.76
N THR A 357 -9.65 21.46 13.17
CA THR A 357 -10.77 21.64 14.10
C THR A 357 -10.35 21.42 15.54
N LYS A 358 -9.66 20.32 15.84
CA LYS A 358 -9.16 20.01 17.18
C LYS A 358 -7.99 19.04 17.14
N ILE A 359 -7.23 18.98 18.22
CA ILE A 359 -6.13 18.03 18.44
C ILE A 359 -6.45 17.26 19.73
N ARG A 360 -6.37 15.92 19.71
CA ARG A 360 -6.55 15.07 20.90
C ARG A 360 -5.22 14.38 21.22
N LEU A 361 -4.74 14.54 22.45
CA LEU A 361 -3.56 13.87 22.95
C LEU A 361 -3.97 12.79 23.96
N PHE A 362 -3.34 11.62 23.89
CA PHE A 362 -3.58 10.51 24.79
C PHE A 362 -2.30 10.23 25.59
N ASN A 363 -2.30 10.55 26.87
CA ASN A 363 -1.13 10.38 27.75
C ASN A 363 -0.95 8.92 28.15
N ARG A 364 0.26 8.57 28.57
CA ARG A 364 0.54 7.30 29.25
C ARG A 364 0.04 7.36 30.70
N VAL A 365 -1.11 6.74 30.96
CA VAL A 365 -1.77 6.75 32.28
C VAL A 365 -1.22 5.65 33.18
N HIS A 366 -0.02 5.86 33.72
CA HIS A 366 0.53 5.03 34.81
C HIS A 366 1.03 5.95 35.95
N PRO A 367 0.73 5.65 37.22
CA PRO A 367 0.99 6.56 38.35
C PRO A 367 2.41 7.14 38.39
N ASP A 368 3.43 6.32 38.10
CA ASP A 368 4.84 6.75 38.17
C ASP A 368 5.31 7.66 37.01
N VAL A 369 4.52 7.80 35.93
CA VAL A 369 4.99 8.46 34.70
C VAL A 369 3.99 9.44 34.07
N VAL A 370 2.73 9.45 34.52
CA VAL A 370 1.68 10.33 33.96
C VAL A 370 2.06 11.82 34.00
N ASP A 371 2.77 12.23 35.04
CA ASP A 371 3.20 13.63 35.24
C ASP A 371 4.35 14.06 34.33
N ARG A 372 5.00 13.14 33.61
CA ARG A 372 6.07 13.52 32.67
C ARG A 372 5.58 14.42 31.54
N ALA A 373 4.30 14.33 31.18
CA ALA A 373 3.69 15.18 30.16
C ALA A 373 2.94 16.40 30.73
N ARG A 374 3.07 16.73 32.02
CA ARG A 374 2.30 17.80 32.67
C ARG A 374 2.55 19.20 32.10
N THR A 375 3.73 19.43 31.50
CA THR A 375 4.15 20.71 30.90
C THR A 375 4.01 20.74 29.38
N ILE A 376 3.16 19.86 28.82
CA ILE A 376 2.98 19.77 27.37
C ILE A 376 2.44 21.09 26.79
N GLN A 377 3.04 21.49 25.68
CA GLN A 377 2.60 22.57 24.80
C GLN A 377 2.29 21.99 23.43
N VAL A 378 1.22 22.48 22.80
CA VAL A 378 0.85 22.12 21.42
C VAL A 378 1.13 23.33 20.53
N LEU A 379 1.98 23.13 19.53
CA LEU A 379 2.35 24.15 18.55
C LEU A 379 1.96 23.68 17.15
N VAL A 380 1.67 24.66 16.29
CA VAL A 380 1.35 24.43 14.88
C VAL A 380 2.17 25.33 13.97
N SER A 381 2.41 24.86 12.75
CA SER A 381 3.16 25.59 11.74
C SER A 381 2.68 25.25 10.33
N THR A 382 2.80 26.21 9.42
CA THR A 382 2.56 25.99 7.98
C THR A 382 3.82 25.61 7.21
N ASP A 383 5.00 25.99 7.71
CA ASP A 383 6.30 25.88 7.04
C ASP A 383 7.30 24.97 7.77
N GLY A 384 7.06 24.66 9.05
CA GLY A 384 7.95 23.87 9.91
C GLY A 384 9.02 24.70 10.62
N GLU A 385 9.09 26.01 10.34
CA GLU A 385 10.08 26.94 10.87
C GLU A 385 9.46 27.92 11.87
N SER A 386 8.31 28.49 11.53
CA SER A 386 7.57 29.46 12.35
C SER A 386 6.46 28.76 13.11
N TRP A 387 6.51 28.80 14.44
CA TRP A 387 5.59 28.04 15.30
C TRP A 387 4.66 28.95 16.10
N THR A 388 3.38 28.63 16.10
CA THR A 388 2.36 29.27 16.94
C THR A 388 1.89 28.28 18.00
N MET A 389 1.90 28.69 19.27
CA MET A 389 1.38 27.87 20.36
C MET A 389 -0.15 27.93 20.40
N LEU A 390 -0.80 26.77 20.32
CA LEU A 390 -2.25 26.62 20.48
C LEU A 390 -2.67 26.34 21.91
N HIS A 391 -1.83 25.64 22.68
CA HIS A 391 -2.16 25.25 24.04
C HIS A 391 -0.92 25.12 24.92
N ASP A 392 -1.09 25.48 26.18
CA ASP A 392 -0.12 25.23 27.26
C ASP A 392 -0.87 24.57 28.43
N GLN A 393 -0.42 23.38 28.82
CA GLN A 393 -1.04 22.63 29.89
C GLN A 393 -0.76 23.20 31.31
N GLY A 394 0.29 24.01 31.45
CA GLY A 394 0.57 24.74 32.69
C GLY A 394 0.93 23.85 33.89
N GLY A 395 1.50 22.67 33.66
CA GLY A 395 2.01 21.79 34.71
C GLY A 395 0.97 20.88 35.38
N LYS A 396 -0.26 20.81 34.85
CA LYS A 396 -1.35 19.98 35.39
C LYS A 396 -1.31 18.58 34.80
N SER A 397 -1.42 17.54 35.64
CA SER A 397 -1.56 16.15 35.19
C SER A 397 -2.83 15.94 34.35
N TRP A 398 -2.79 15.02 33.39
CA TRP A 398 -3.88 14.77 32.46
C TRP A 398 -3.78 13.36 31.86
N ASN A 399 -4.93 12.80 31.50
CA ASN A 399 -5.03 11.50 30.83
C ASN A 399 -5.27 11.69 29.32
N THR A 400 -6.31 12.46 28.98
CA THR A 400 -6.62 12.84 27.61
C THR A 400 -6.80 14.34 27.57
N LEU A 401 -6.20 14.99 26.58
CA LEU A 401 -6.29 16.43 26.39
C LEU A 401 -6.89 16.70 25.01
N GLU A 402 -7.95 17.49 24.97
CA GLU A 402 -8.52 18.00 23.73
C GLU A 402 -8.22 19.50 23.61
N VAL A 403 -7.52 19.86 22.54
CA VAL A 403 -7.11 21.23 22.22
C VAL A 403 -7.94 21.71 21.03
N PRO A 404 -8.83 22.69 21.21
CA PRO A 404 -9.53 23.32 20.10
C PRO A 404 -8.53 24.02 19.17
N ALA A 405 -8.62 23.75 17.86
CA ALA A 405 -7.83 24.44 16.86
C ALA A 405 -8.65 25.49 16.08
N ASN A 406 -9.99 25.46 16.17
CA ASN A 406 -10.89 26.51 15.71
C ASN A 406 -10.67 26.98 14.26
N GLY A 407 -10.31 26.05 13.36
CA GLY A 407 -10.04 26.34 11.95
C GLY A 407 -8.62 26.81 11.66
N THR A 408 -7.71 26.82 12.64
CA THR A 408 -6.31 27.19 12.46
C THR A 408 -5.69 26.36 11.35
N ARG A 409 -5.06 27.03 10.39
CA ARG A 409 -4.46 26.39 9.23
C ARG A 409 -3.03 25.98 9.55
N ALA A 410 -2.72 24.70 9.41
CA ALA A 410 -1.39 24.18 9.66
C ALA A 410 -1.07 22.97 8.77
N ARG A 411 0.22 22.75 8.52
CA ARG A 411 0.76 21.52 7.94
C ARG A 411 1.42 20.66 9.00
N TYR A 412 2.05 21.29 10.00
CA TYR A 412 2.78 20.61 11.05
C TYR A 412 2.09 20.83 12.39
N VAL A 413 1.98 19.76 13.18
CA VAL A 413 1.59 19.80 14.59
C VAL A 413 2.75 19.26 15.40
N ARG A 414 3.21 20.01 16.40
CA ARG A 414 4.26 19.61 17.33
C ARG A 414 3.72 19.61 18.74
N VAL A 415 4.05 18.58 19.50
CA VAL A 415 3.91 18.56 20.95
C VAL A 415 5.29 18.59 21.59
N VAL A 416 5.49 19.46 22.57
CA VAL A 416 6.78 19.70 23.22
C VAL A 416 6.58 19.89 24.71
N LEU A 417 7.55 19.52 25.54
CA LEU A 417 7.51 19.84 26.97
C LEU A 417 8.23 21.16 27.24
N ALA A 418 7.71 21.94 28.18
CA ALA A 418 8.40 23.16 28.65
C ALA A 418 9.50 22.87 29.69
N GLU A 419 9.98 21.62 29.79
CA GLU A 419 10.99 21.19 30.77
C GLU A 419 11.91 20.08 30.23
N VAL A 420 13.01 19.81 30.94
CA VAL A 420 13.92 18.69 30.64
C VAL A 420 13.32 17.38 31.12
N ASN A 421 12.79 16.56 30.22
CA ASN A 421 12.14 15.31 30.58
C ASN A 421 12.13 14.30 29.42
N TYR A 422 11.52 13.14 29.67
CA TYR A 422 11.10 12.20 28.64
C TYR A 422 9.71 12.58 28.15
N LEU A 423 9.49 12.58 26.83
CA LEU A 423 8.17 12.71 26.24
C LEU A 423 7.71 11.34 25.72
N HIS A 424 6.51 10.93 26.13
CA HIS A 424 5.87 9.73 25.64
C HIS A 424 4.36 9.89 25.71
N LEU A 425 3.68 9.68 24.60
CA LEU A 425 2.23 9.65 24.52
C LEU A 425 1.80 8.35 23.82
N LEU A 426 0.56 7.94 24.08
CA LEU A 426 -0.07 6.81 23.41
C LEU A 426 -0.41 7.19 21.96
N GLU A 427 -1.07 8.33 21.76
CA GLU A 427 -1.57 8.74 20.45
C GLU A 427 -1.74 10.26 20.38
N VAL A 428 -1.59 10.83 19.18
CA VAL A 428 -1.85 12.23 18.83
C VAL A 428 -2.76 12.27 17.61
N GLU A 429 -4.02 12.64 17.83
CA GLU A 429 -5.00 12.79 16.76
C GLU A 429 -5.16 14.26 16.36
N VAL A 430 -5.20 14.53 15.06
CA VAL A 430 -5.43 15.87 14.51
C VAL A 430 -6.68 15.82 13.65
N TYR A 431 -7.74 16.50 14.08
CA TYR A 431 -9.02 16.46 13.39
C TYR A 431 -9.22 17.67 12.49
N GLY A 432 -9.72 17.44 11.28
CA GLY A 432 -10.16 18.49 10.36
C GLY A 432 -11.14 17.94 9.33
N ARG A 433 -11.48 18.76 8.33
CA ARG A 433 -12.27 18.33 7.18
C ARG A 433 -11.32 18.18 5.98
N PRO A 434 -11.44 17.09 5.19
CA PRO A 434 -10.58 16.86 4.04
C PRO A 434 -10.78 17.90 2.93
#